data_AF-D7B838-F1
#
_entry.id   AF-D7B838-F1
#
_cell.length_a   1.000
_cell.length_b   1.000
_cell.length_c   1.000
_cell.angle_alpha   90.00
_cell.angle_beta   90.00
_cell.angle_gamma   90.00
#
_symmetry.space_group_name_H-M   'P 1'
#
loop_
_entity.id
_entity.type
_entity.pdbx_description
1 polymer ?
#
loop_
_entity_poly.entity_id
_entity_poly.type
_entity_poly.pdbx_seq_one_letter_code
_entity_poly.pdbx_strand_id
1 'polypeptide(L)'
;MTDRDLLHALRSGRTPPEDAYARLLDAYGAELYRRCILVLRDRDAAHVVLRDTLIVARAHIGRLADADRLGEWLHALAEAECARHRANGPQAGAPAELGLPENTALVPTRVLNGMVGPELDGYRTHVAVRADRFDREGFPKPPSGPLLTRGLASLLPVALALLFALLLIVLAGYVLTKDSAHEPLPGPGAVASHGQR
;
A
#
# COMPACT_ATOMS: atom_id res chain seq x y z
N MET A 1 20.08 -9.23 18.87
CA MET A 1 20.75 -9.31 17.56
C MET A 1 20.27 -8.11 16.76
N THR A 2 21.18 -7.33 16.18
CA THR A 2 20.79 -6.16 15.38
C THR A 2 20.44 -6.56 13.94
N ASP A 3 19.77 -5.68 13.20
CA ASP A 3 19.49 -5.88 11.77
C ASP A 3 20.76 -6.05 10.94
N ARG A 4 21.81 -5.29 11.29
CA ARG A 4 23.13 -5.41 10.67
C ARG A 4 23.72 -6.80 10.90
N ASP A 5 23.65 -7.32 12.11
CA ASP A 5 24.15 -8.67 12.43
C ASP A 5 23.36 -9.75 11.66
N LEU A 6 22.03 -9.63 11.65
CA LEU A 6 21.15 -10.56 10.96
C LEU A 6 21.41 -10.55 9.44
N LEU A 7 21.53 -9.36 8.84
CA LEU A 7 21.82 -9.24 7.42
C LEU A 7 23.18 -9.86 7.06
N HIS A 8 24.23 -9.58 7.85
CA HIS A 8 25.54 -10.17 7.64
C HIS A 8 25.53 -11.69 7.76
N ALA A 9 24.84 -12.24 8.77
CA ALA A 9 24.70 -13.68 8.95
C ALA A 9 24.02 -14.35 7.75
N LEU A 10 22.92 -13.77 7.26
CA LEU A 10 22.19 -14.27 6.10
C LEU A 10 22.99 -14.17 4.80
N ARG A 11 23.71 -13.05 4.57
CA ARG A 11 24.55 -12.84 3.38
C ARG A 11 25.78 -13.74 3.30
N SER A 12 26.33 -14.13 4.46
CA SER A 12 27.54 -14.95 4.48
C SER A 12 27.36 -16.31 3.80
N GLY A 13 26.12 -16.78 3.63
CA GLY A 13 25.81 -18.08 3.03
C GLY A 13 26.25 -19.29 3.87
N ARG A 14 26.94 -19.06 4.99
CA ARG A 14 27.45 -20.10 5.91
C ARG A 14 26.38 -20.64 6.85
N THR A 15 25.27 -19.92 6.99
CA THR A 15 24.16 -20.31 7.85
C THR A 15 23.29 -21.34 7.12
N PRO A 16 23.04 -22.52 7.71
CA PRO A 16 22.09 -23.48 7.17
C PRO A 16 20.72 -22.85 6.88
N PRO A 17 19.96 -23.36 5.89
CA PRO A 17 18.64 -22.83 5.56
C PRO A 17 17.70 -22.77 6.77
N GLU A 18 17.62 -23.82 7.59
CA GLU A 18 16.76 -23.82 8.78
C GLU A 18 17.10 -22.69 9.75
N ASP A 19 18.38 -22.49 10.04
CA ASP A 19 18.86 -21.49 10.98
C ASP A 19 18.63 -20.07 10.46
N ALA A 20 18.79 -19.88 9.15
CA ALA A 20 18.53 -18.60 8.50
C ALA A 20 17.04 -18.21 8.62
N TYR A 21 16.14 -19.15 8.35
CA TYR A 21 14.71 -18.92 8.49
C TYR A 21 14.27 -18.76 9.95
N ALA A 22 14.82 -19.55 10.86
CA ALA A 22 14.53 -19.44 12.29
C ALA A 22 14.89 -18.05 12.81
N ARG A 23 16.09 -17.54 12.49
CA ARG A 23 16.51 -16.18 12.87
C ARG A 23 15.61 -15.08 12.32
N LEU A 24 15.14 -15.21 11.08
CA LEU A 24 14.19 -14.26 10.49
C LEU A 24 12.83 -14.32 11.19
N LEU A 25 12.35 -15.53 11.53
CA LEU A 25 11.09 -15.71 12.24
C LEU A 25 11.16 -15.18 13.68
N ASP A 26 12.27 -15.42 14.37
CA ASP A 26 12.48 -14.95 15.74
C ASP A 26 12.52 -13.40 15.80
N ALA A 27 13.16 -12.76 14.81
CA ALA A 27 13.29 -11.31 14.78
C ALA A 27 12.04 -10.59 14.22
N TYR A 28 11.43 -11.13 13.16
CA TYR A 28 10.42 -10.43 12.36
C TYR A 28 9.11 -11.21 12.16
N GLY A 29 9.07 -12.50 12.51
CA GLY A 29 7.96 -13.39 12.15
C GLY A 29 6.60 -12.93 12.67
N ALA A 30 6.53 -12.51 13.93
CA ALA A 30 5.28 -12.05 14.55
C ALA A 30 4.69 -10.81 13.85
N GLU A 31 5.55 -9.84 13.53
CA GLU A 31 5.14 -8.57 12.93
C GLU A 31 4.79 -8.75 11.44
N LEU A 32 5.57 -9.52 10.69
CA LEU A 32 5.25 -9.87 9.30
C LEU A 32 3.96 -10.70 9.21
N TYR A 33 3.76 -11.66 10.12
CA TYR A 33 2.52 -12.44 10.17
C TYR A 33 1.31 -11.56 10.45
N ARG A 34 1.41 -10.65 11.44
CA ARG A 34 0.36 -9.67 11.76
C ARG A 34 0.02 -8.84 10.53
N ARG A 35 1.02 -8.31 9.82
CA ARG A 35 0.81 -7.57 8.57
C ARG A 35 0.04 -8.41 7.55
N CYS A 36 0.45 -9.66 7.31
CA CYS A 36 -0.22 -10.55 6.36
C CYS A 36 -1.69 -10.81 6.74
N ILE A 37 -1.99 -11.06 8.02
CA ILE A 37 -3.36 -11.25 8.53
C ILE A 37 -4.21 -10.00 8.33
N LEU A 38 -3.67 -8.82 8.62
CA LEU A 38 -4.40 -7.55 8.44
C LEU A 38 -4.76 -7.29 6.98
N VAL A 39 -3.93 -7.79 6.06
CA VAL A 39 -4.07 -7.59 4.62
C VAL A 39 -4.98 -8.66 4.00
N LEU A 40 -4.79 -9.93 4.33
CA LEU A 40 -5.46 -11.05 3.67
C LEU A 40 -6.76 -11.47 4.36
N ARG A 41 -6.89 -11.20 5.67
CA ARG A 41 -8.02 -11.64 6.52
C ARG A 41 -8.26 -13.16 6.48
N ASP A 42 -7.22 -13.93 6.12
CA ASP A 42 -7.24 -15.38 6.03
C ASP A 42 -5.93 -15.91 6.64
N ARG A 43 -6.06 -16.83 7.60
CA ARG A 43 -4.92 -17.37 8.37
C ARG A 43 -4.06 -18.32 7.55
N ASP A 44 -4.67 -19.11 6.69
CA ASP A 44 -3.94 -20.07 5.85
C ASP A 44 -3.22 -19.33 4.73
N ALA A 45 -3.90 -18.35 4.12
CA ALA A 45 -3.27 -17.43 3.16
C ALA A 45 -2.11 -16.65 3.80
N ALA A 46 -2.27 -16.16 5.03
CA ALA A 46 -1.20 -15.44 5.74
C ALA A 46 0.00 -16.34 6.04
N HIS A 47 -0.20 -17.61 6.39
CA HIS A 47 0.91 -18.55 6.54
C HIS A 47 1.66 -18.78 5.22
N VAL A 48 0.93 -18.99 4.12
CA VAL A 48 1.53 -19.18 2.79
C VAL A 48 2.31 -17.95 2.37
N VAL A 49 1.76 -16.75 2.54
CA VAL A 49 2.41 -15.50 2.17
C VAL A 49 3.62 -15.19 3.05
N LEU A 50 3.56 -15.46 4.35
CA LEU A 50 4.71 -15.33 5.23
C LEU A 50 5.85 -16.27 4.81
N ARG A 51 5.54 -17.54 4.51
CA ARG A 51 6.50 -18.50 3.96
C ARG A 51 7.16 -17.94 2.71
N ASP A 52 6.37 -17.46 1.75
CA ASP A 52 6.88 -16.96 0.48
C ASP A 52 7.76 -15.73 0.68
N THR A 53 7.36 -14.83 1.59
CA THR A 53 8.14 -13.65 1.98
C THR A 53 9.53 -14.05 2.48
N LEU A 54 9.62 -15.06 3.35
CA LEU A 54 10.90 -15.51 3.90
C LEU A 54 11.77 -16.21 2.85
N ILE A 55 11.17 -17.00 1.96
CA ILE A 55 11.89 -17.62 0.82
C ILE A 55 12.47 -16.53 -0.09
N VAL A 56 11.68 -15.52 -0.45
CA VAL A 56 12.11 -14.39 -1.28
C VAL A 56 13.20 -13.59 -0.56
N ALA A 57 13.02 -13.30 0.72
CA ALA A 57 14.00 -12.58 1.52
C ALA A 57 15.34 -13.31 1.51
N ARG A 58 15.37 -14.61 1.79
CA ARG A 58 16.62 -15.39 1.79
C ARG A 58 17.27 -15.43 0.41
N ALA A 59 16.50 -15.64 -0.65
CA ALA A 59 17.02 -15.71 -2.01
C ALA A 59 17.63 -14.39 -2.49
N HIS A 60 17.09 -13.25 -2.03
CA HIS A 60 17.45 -11.92 -2.54
C HIS A 60 18.12 -11.01 -1.51
N ILE A 61 18.53 -11.56 -0.36
CA ILE A 61 19.18 -10.82 0.73
C ILE A 61 20.46 -10.09 0.29
N GLY A 62 21.10 -10.59 -0.77
CA GLY A 62 22.26 -9.93 -1.39
C GLY A 62 21.93 -8.56 -1.97
N ARG A 63 20.69 -8.32 -2.41
CA ARG A 63 20.27 -7.08 -3.10
C ARG A 63 20.08 -5.87 -2.19
N LEU A 64 19.77 -6.08 -0.91
CA LEU A 64 19.47 -4.99 0.01
C LEU A 64 20.73 -4.16 0.32
N ALA A 65 20.91 -2.99 -0.28
CA ALA A 65 22.15 -2.24 -0.14
C ALA A 65 22.46 -1.83 1.32
N ASP A 66 21.43 -1.44 2.07
CA ASP A 66 21.56 -0.87 3.42
C ASP A 66 21.00 -1.82 4.49
N ALA A 67 21.85 -2.14 5.48
CA ALA A 67 21.50 -3.03 6.57
C ALA A 67 20.52 -2.44 7.56
N ASP A 68 20.53 -1.11 7.72
CA ASP A 68 19.66 -0.40 8.65
C ASP A 68 18.21 -0.34 8.13
N ARG A 69 17.97 -0.83 6.90
CA ARG A 69 16.66 -0.92 6.25
C ARG A 69 16.10 -2.34 6.15
N LEU A 70 16.68 -3.31 6.86
CA LEU A 70 16.24 -4.71 6.81
C LEU A 70 14.76 -4.87 7.16
N GLY A 71 14.31 -4.27 8.25
CA GLY A 71 12.90 -4.32 8.66
C GLY A 71 11.95 -3.74 7.60
N GLU A 72 12.27 -2.54 7.07
CA GLU A 72 11.48 -1.90 6.00
C GLU A 72 11.41 -2.78 4.76
N TRP A 73 12.54 -3.37 4.38
CA TRP A 73 12.65 -4.23 3.21
C TRP A 73 11.82 -5.51 3.36
N LEU A 74 11.87 -6.16 4.51
CA LEU A 74 11.05 -7.34 4.81
C LEU A 74 9.54 -7.02 4.78
N HIS A 75 9.15 -5.85 5.28
CA HIS A 75 7.77 -5.38 5.17
C HIS A 75 7.35 -5.12 3.72
N ALA A 76 8.19 -4.48 2.92
CA ALA A 76 7.93 -4.26 1.50
C ALA A 76 7.78 -5.60 0.74
N LEU A 77 8.59 -6.61 1.07
CA LEU A 77 8.45 -7.96 0.53
C LEU A 77 7.09 -8.57 0.92
N ALA A 78 6.71 -8.50 2.19
CA ALA A 78 5.42 -9.02 2.65
C ALA A 78 4.24 -8.35 1.93
N GLU A 79 4.32 -7.05 1.69
CA GLU A 79 3.30 -6.32 0.92
C GLU A 79 3.23 -6.77 -0.54
N ALA A 80 4.38 -6.96 -1.18
CA ALA A 80 4.45 -7.47 -2.54
C ALA A 80 3.89 -8.90 -2.66
N GLU A 81 4.22 -9.78 -1.71
CA GLU A 81 3.71 -11.15 -1.69
C GLU A 81 2.20 -11.20 -1.40
N CYS A 82 1.69 -10.36 -0.49
CA CYS A 82 0.25 -10.22 -0.28
C CYS A 82 -0.47 -9.74 -1.55
N ALA A 83 0.07 -8.73 -2.23
CA ALA A 83 -0.49 -8.22 -3.47
C ALA A 83 -0.51 -9.30 -4.56
N ARG A 84 0.58 -10.07 -4.69
CA ARG A 84 0.66 -11.20 -5.63
C ARG A 84 -0.35 -12.30 -5.30
N HIS A 85 -0.51 -12.65 -4.02
CA HIS A 85 -1.52 -13.63 -3.59
C HIS A 85 -2.93 -13.18 -3.96
N ARG A 86 -3.30 -11.91 -3.73
CA ARG A 86 -4.60 -11.38 -4.12
C ARG A 86 -4.81 -11.34 -5.63
N ALA A 87 -3.77 -11.06 -6.41
CA ALA A 87 -3.86 -11.05 -7.87
C ALA A 87 -4.07 -12.46 -8.46
N ASN A 88 -3.60 -13.50 -7.77
CA ASN A 88 -3.67 -14.89 -8.22
C ASN A 88 -4.85 -15.68 -7.62
N GLY A 89 -5.45 -15.18 -6.53
CA GLY A 89 -6.61 -15.81 -5.90
C GLY A 89 -7.93 -15.43 -6.59
N PRO A 90 -9.01 -16.22 -6.41
CA PRO A 90 -10.36 -15.75 -6.69
C PRO A 90 -10.60 -14.45 -5.91
N GLN A 91 -11.28 -13.46 -6.49
CA GLN A 91 -11.69 -12.27 -5.73
C GLN A 91 -12.58 -12.73 -4.55
N ALA A 92 -12.00 -12.83 -3.37
CA ALA A 92 -12.67 -13.35 -2.19
C ALA A 92 -13.76 -12.35 -1.75
N GLY A 93 -15.01 -12.72 -1.99
CA GLY A 93 -16.17 -12.15 -1.33
C GLY A 93 -16.27 -12.65 0.11
N ALA A 94 -16.84 -11.78 0.95
CA ALA A 94 -17.13 -11.89 2.38
C ALA A 94 -15.94 -11.84 3.36
N PRO A 95 -16.00 -10.96 4.39
CA PRO A 95 -14.96 -10.86 5.42
C PRO A 95 -15.03 -12.04 6.40
N ALA A 96 -13.97 -12.83 6.47
CA ALA A 96 -13.77 -13.78 7.57
C ALA A 96 -13.47 -13.03 8.88
N GLU A 97 -14.05 -13.50 9.98
CA GLU A 97 -13.93 -12.87 11.30
C GLU A 97 -12.47 -12.72 11.76
N LEU A 98 -12.18 -11.52 12.27
CA LEU A 98 -10.85 -11.06 12.63
C LEU A 98 -10.43 -11.52 14.03
N GLY A 99 -9.87 -12.72 14.13
CA GLY A 99 -9.10 -13.13 15.31
C GLY A 99 -7.60 -12.99 15.04
N LEU A 100 -6.95 -11.92 15.52
CA LEU A 100 -5.48 -11.90 15.65
C LEU A 100 -5.06 -12.97 16.69
N PRO A 101 -4.04 -13.80 16.44
CA PRO A 101 -3.66 -14.83 17.42
C PRO A 101 -3.02 -14.19 18.65
N GLU A 102 -3.42 -14.65 19.84
CA GLU A 102 -2.72 -14.35 21.10
C GLU A 102 -1.35 -15.05 21.19
N ASN A 103 -1.12 -16.08 20.36
CA ASN A 103 0.12 -16.86 20.36
C ASN A 103 0.74 -16.95 18.95
N THR A 104 1.70 -16.07 18.67
CA THR A 104 2.50 -16.09 17.43
C THR A 104 3.55 -17.19 17.43
N ALA A 105 3.84 -17.87 18.55
CA ALA A 105 4.88 -18.90 18.64
C ALA A 105 4.52 -20.21 17.91
N LEU A 106 3.23 -20.46 17.64
CA LEU A 106 2.80 -21.56 16.77
C LEU A 106 3.07 -21.31 15.28
N VAL A 107 3.27 -20.05 14.88
CA VAL A 107 3.55 -19.66 13.48
C VAL A 107 4.94 -20.11 13.03
N PRO A 108 6.05 -19.87 13.78
CA PRO A 108 7.38 -20.33 13.42
C PRO A 108 7.47 -21.81 13.07
N THR A 109 6.94 -22.71 13.90
CA THR A 109 7.03 -24.16 13.66
C THR A 109 6.33 -24.58 12.38
N ARG A 110 5.11 -24.07 12.10
CA ARG A 110 4.38 -24.41 10.88
C ARG A 110 5.07 -23.88 9.63
N VAL A 111 5.56 -22.63 9.69
CA VAL A 111 6.24 -22.00 8.55
C VAL A 111 7.57 -22.68 8.28
N LEU A 112 8.37 -22.99 9.32
CA LEU A 112 9.63 -23.72 9.19
C LEU A 112 9.45 -25.11 8.59
N ASN A 113 8.49 -25.90 9.08
CA ASN A 113 8.20 -27.22 8.52
C ASN A 113 7.82 -27.12 7.04
N GLY A 114 7.09 -26.07 6.65
CA GLY A 114 6.71 -25.81 5.27
C GLY A 114 7.80 -25.19 4.39
N MET A 115 9.04 -25.01 4.90
CA MET A 115 10.16 -24.39 4.16
C MET A 115 11.40 -25.24 4.03
N VAL A 116 11.69 -26.17 4.96
CA VAL A 116 13.04 -26.75 5.11
C VAL A 116 13.24 -28.05 4.31
N GLY A 117 12.19 -28.83 4.04
CA GLY A 117 12.29 -30.14 3.36
C GLY A 117 12.84 -30.08 1.91
N PRO A 118 13.58 -31.11 1.45
CA PRO A 118 14.14 -31.17 0.10
C PRO A 118 13.06 -31.19 -1.00
N GLU A 119 11.90 -31.78 -0.73
CA GLU A 119 10.73 -31.79 -1.62
C GLU A 119 10.22 -30.38 -1.97
N LEU A 120 10.58 -29.37 -1.16
CA LEU A 120 10.22 -27.98 -1.38
C LEU A 120 11.24 -27.21 -2.23
N ASP A 121 12.33 -27.83 -2.71
CA ASP A 121 13.34 -27.14 -3.51
C ASP A 121 12.79 -26.51 -4.79
N GLY A 122 11.94 -27.23 -5.51
CA GLY A 122 11.24 -26.70 -6.68
C GLY A 122 10.36 -25.52 -6.32
N TYR A 123 9.66 -25.60 -5.18
CA TYR A 123 8.81 -24.52 -4.68
C TYR A 123 9.63 -23.27 -4.31
N ARG A 124 10.73 -23.46 -3.55
CA ARG A 124 11.65 -22.37 -3.17
C ARG A 124 12.23 -21.68 -4.39
N THR A 125 12.67 -22.46 -5.38
CA THR A 125 13.22 -21.95 -6.64
C THR A 125 12.16 -21.15 -7.40
N HIS A 126 10.95 -21.68 -7.53
CA HIS A 126 9.84 -20.99 -8.20
C HIS A 126 9.51 -19.65 -7.53
N VAL A 127 9.34 -19.64 -6.20
CA VAL A 127 9.04 -18.45 -5.41
C VAL A 127 10.17 -17.42 -5.48
N ALA A 128 11.43 -17.87 -5.46
CA ALA A 128 12.59 -16.98 -5.62
C ALA A 128 12.62 -16.32 -7.01
N VAL A 129 12.43 -17.10 -8.08
CA VAL A 129 12.49 -16.61 -9.46
C VAL A 129 11.37 -15.61 -9.76
N ARG A 130 10.12 -15.88 -9.35
CA ARG A 130 8.98 -14.99 -9.62
C ARG A 130 9.08 -13.59 -8.96
N ALA A 131 10.03 -13.41 -8.04
CA ALA A 131 10.23 -12.17 -7.29
C ALA A 131 11.24 -11.22 -7.95
N ASP A 132 11.77 -11.54 -9.14
CA ASP A 132 12.87 -10.86 -9.84
C ASP A 132 12.81 -9.33 -10.04
N ARG A 133 11.71 -8.64 -9.69
CA ARG A 133 11.53 -7.20 -9.88
C ARG A 133 11.92 -6.39 -8.65
N PHE A 134 13.18 -5.95 -8.62
CA PHE A 134 13.70 -5.05 -7.59
C PHE A 134 14.17 -3.71 -8.19
N ASP A 135 14.19 -2.65 -7.38
CA ASP A 135 14.89 -1.40 -7.70
C ASP A 135 16.39 -1.51 -7.42
N ARG A 136 17.10 -0.36 -7.49
CA ARG A 136 18.57 -0.34 -7.34
C ARG A 136 18.98 -0.53 -5.88
N GLU A 137 18.10 -0.14 -4.96
CA GLU A 137 18.26 -0.24 -3.51
C GLU A 137 17.93 -1.66 -3.01
N GLY A 138 17.32 -2.47 -3.87
CA GLY A 138 16.95 -3.85 -3.63
C GLY A 138 15.52 -4.01 -3.12
N PHE A 139 14.69 -2.97 -3.14
CA PHE A 139 13.28 -3.03 -2.75
C PHE A 139 12.40 -3.60 -3.86
N PRO A 140 11.36 -4.38 -3.51
CA PRO A 140 10.46 -4.95 -4.50
C PRO A 140 9.70 -3.83 -5.21
N LYS A 141 9.66 -3.89 -6.53
CA LYS A 141 8.83 -2.97 -7.31
C LYS A 141 7.38 -3.43 -7.22
N PRO A 142 6.42 -2.51 -7.01
CA PRO A 142 5.02 -2.86 -7.09
C PRO A 142 4.74 -3.51 -8.45
N PRO A 143 3.93 -4.58 -8.50
CA PRO A 143 3.50 -5.14 -9.77
C PRO A 143 2.88 -4.00 -10.57
N SER A 144 3.31 -3.81 -11.83
CA SER A 144 2.74 -2.79 -12.72
C SER A 144 1.23 -3.00 -12.76
N GLY A 145 0.48 -2.17 -12.04
CA GLY A 145 -0.97 -2.25 -12.04
C GLY A 145 -1.50 -1.98 -13.45
N PRO A 146 -2.73 -2.44 -13.77
CA PRO A 146 -3.37 -2.04 -15.01
C PRO A 146 -3.40 -0.51 -15.06
N LEU A 147 -2.92 0.06 -16.17
CA LEU A 147 -2.75 1.51 -16.41
C LEU A 147 -4.04 2.32 -16.16
N LEU A 148 -5.20 1.66 -16.07
CA LEU A 148 -6.53 2.24 -15.90
C LEU A 148 -6.73 2.95 -14.56
N THR A 149 -6.19 2.46 -13.44
CA THR A 149 -6.38 3.10 -12.12
C THR A 149 -5.51 4.33 -11.91
N ARG A 150 -4.35 4.41 -12.60
CA ARG A 150 -3.45 5.56 -12.53
C ARG A 150 -3.94 6.74 -13.39
N GLY A 151 -4.68 6.47 -14.46
CA GLY A 151 -5.28 7.49 -15.34
C GLY A 151 -6.43 8.27 -14.68
N LEU A 152 -7.35 7.58 -13.98
CA LEU A 152 -8.49 8.24 -13.34
C LEU A 152 -8.08 9.14 -12.16
N ALA A 153 -7.10 8.73 -11.34
CA ALA A 153 -6.63 9.54 -10.22
C ALA A 153 -5.93 10.84 -10.66
N SER A 154 -5.38 10.88 -11.88
CA SER A 154 -4.74 12.07 -12.46
C SER A 154 -5.73 13.13 -12.97
N LEU A 155 -7.01 12.79 -13.13
CA LEU A 155 -8.05 13.71 -13.60
C LEU A 155 -8.82 14.39 -12.45
N LEU A 156 -8.68 13.88 -11.23
CA LEU A 156 -9.28 14.47 -10.03
C LEU A 156 -8.93 15.97 -9.83
N PRO A 157 -7.66 16.42 -9.95
CA PRO A 157 -7.33 17.84 -9.79
C PRO A 157 -7.89 18.70 -10.93
N VAL A 158 -7.97 18.16 -12.15
CA VAL A 158 -8.55 18.86 -13.31
C VAL A 158 -10.06 19.03 -13.13
N ALA A 159 -10.76 17.98 -12.70
CA ALA A 159 -12.19 18.03 -12.41
C ALA A 159 -12.52 19.01 -11.29
N LEU A 160 -11.71 19.04 -10.22
CA LEU A 160 -11.87 20.00 -9.11
C LEU A 160 -11.67 21.45 -9.58
N ALA A 161 -10.66 21.69 -10.43
CA ALA A 161 -10.41 23.02 -10.99
C ALA A 161 -11.57 23.50 -11.87
N LEU A 162 -12.14 22.62 -12.70
CA LEU A 162 -13.31 22.94 -13.52
C LEU A 162 -14.56 23.23 -12.68
N LEU A 163 -14.80 22.44 -11.64
CA LEU A 163 -15.90 22.66 -10.70
C LEU A 163 -15.76 24.01 -9.98
N PHE A 164 -14.54 24.34 -9.54
CA PHE A 164 -14.24 25.61 -8.90
C PHE A 164 -14.43 26.80 -9.85
N ALA A 165 -13.96 26.69 -11.10
CA ALA A 165 -14.18 27.72 -12.12
C ALA A 165 -15.67 27.94 -12.40
N LEU A 166 -16.45 26.87 -12.50
CA LEU A 166 -17.91 26.96 -12.68
C LEU A 166 -18.57 27.68 -11.50
N LEU A 167 -18.18 27.36 -10.27
CA LEU A 167 -18.68 28.01 -9.06
C LEU A 167 -18.39 29.51 -9.06
N LEU A 168 -17.18 29.93 -9.47
CA LEU A 168 -16.82 31.35 -9.58
C LEU A 168 -17.65 32.07 -10.64
N ILE A 169 -17.92 31.44 -11.79
CA ILE A 169 -18.78 32.02 -12.84
C ILE A 169 -20.21 32.22 -12.32
N VAL A 170 -20.76 31.23 -11.63
CA VAL A 170 -22.11 31.32 -11.03
C VAL A 170 -22.15 32.41 -9.97
N LEU A 171 -21.13 32.51 -9.10
CA LEU A 171 -21.05 33.52 -8.06
C LEU A 171 -20.94 34.93 -8.66
N ALA A 172 -20.11 35.12 -9.69
CA ALA A 172 -19.98 36.39 -10.40
C ALA A 172 -21.31 36.81 -11.05
N GLY A 173 -22.01 35.86 -11.69
CA GLY A 173 -23.34 36.10 -12.26
C GLY A 173 -24.37 36.49 -11.19
N TYR A 174 -24.33 35.85 -10.02
CA TYR A 174 -25.20 36.18 -8.88
C TYR A 174 -24.94 37.58 -8.31
N VAL A 175 -23.68 37.98 -8.16
CA VAL A 175 -23.32 39.33 -7.71
C VAL A 175 -23.82 40.39 -8.71
N LEU A 176 -23.66 40.14 -10.01
CA LEU A 176 -24.09 41.06 -11.06
C LEU A 176 -25.62 41.20 -11.14
N THR A 177 -26.37 40.13 -10.86
CA THR A 177 -27.84 40.18 -10.76
C THR A 177 -28.30 40.84 -9.46
N LYS A 178 -27.53 40.75 -8.38
CA LYS A 178 -27.84 41.38 -7.10
C LYS A 178 -27.63 42.91 -7.13
N ASP A 179 -26.60 43.41 -7.80
CA ASP A 179 -26.37 44.86 -7.95
C ASP A 179 -27.47 45.54 -8.78
N SER A 180 -28.02 44.84 -9.77
CA SER A 180 -29.17 45.30 -10.56
C SER A 180 -30.45 45.51 -9.73
N ALA A 181 -30.51 44.99 -8.49
CA ALA A 181 -31.66 45.12 -7.60
C ALA A 181 -31.55 46.27 -6.58
N HIS A 182 -30.49 47.09 -6.63
CA HIS A 182 -30.31 48.29 -5.80
C HIS A 182 -30.26 49.56 -6.65
N GLU A 183 -31.25 49.77 -7.52
CA GLU A 183 -31.51 51.13 -8.02
C GLU A 183 -32.34 51.88 -6.96
N PRO A 184 -31.81 52.93 -6.29
CA PRO A 184 -32.61 53.74 -5.39
C PRO A 184 -33.60 54.57 -6.21
N LEU A 185 -34.90 54.43 -5.93
CA LEU A 185 -35.95 55.24 -6.56
C LEU A 185 -35.61 56.74 -6.54
N PRO A 186 -35.87 57.49 -7.63
CA PRO A 186 -35.81 58.94 -7.59
C PRO A 186 -36.87 59.46 -6.61
N GLY A 187 -36.42 60.14 -5.56
CA GLY A 187 -37.29 60.77 -4.57
C GLY A 187 -38.19 61.85 -5.20
N PRO A 188 -39.38 62.11 -4.64
CA PRO A 188 -40.33 63.07 -5.18
C PRO A 188 -39.82 64.50 -4.95
N GLY A 189 -39.07 65.01 -5.92
CA GLY A 189 -38.62 66.40 -5.97
C GLY A 189 -39.74 67.34 -6.41
N ALA A 190 -40.37 67.94 -5.40
CA ALA A 190 -40.86 69.32 -5.36
C ALA A 190 -41.74 69.87 -6.51
N VAL A 191 -43.01 70.04 -6.15
CA VAL A 191 -43.98 71.01 -6.68
C VAL A 191 -43.47 72.46 -6.50
N ALA A 192 -43.50 73.27 -7.55
CA ALA A 192 -43.76 74.73 -7.56
C ALA A 192 -43.78 75.23 -9.03
N SER A 193 -44.94 75.56 -9.61
CA SER A 193 -45.68 76.84 -9.55
C SER A 193 -45.13 77.95 -10.49
N HIS A 194 -46.09 78.68 -11.07
CA HIS A 194 -46.04 79.85 -11.96
C HIS A 194 -45.95 79.55 -13.46
N GLY A 195 -46.83 80.05 -14.32
CA GLY A 195 -47.91 81.04 -14.17
C GLY A 195 -48.36 81.49 -15.56
N GLN A 196 -49.65 81.75 -15.72
CA GLN A 196 -50.31 82.19 -16.96
C GLN A 196 -49.65 83.41 -17.61
N ARG A 197 -49.50 83.42 -18.95
CA ARG A 197 -50.37 84.14 -19.90
C ARG A 197 -49.87 83.98 -21.33
#